data_AF-A0A9N7JK89-F1
#
_entry.id   AF-A0A9N7JK89-F1
#
_cell.length_a   1.000
_cell.length_b   1.000
_cell.length_c   1.000
_cell.angle_alpha   90.00
_cell.angle_beta   90.00
_cell.angle_gamma   90.00
#
_symmetry.space_group_name_H-M   'P 1'
#
loop_
_entity.id
_entity.type
_entity.pdbx_description
1 polymer ?
#
loop_
_entity_poly.entity_id
_entity_poly.type
_entity_poly.pdbx_seq_one_letter_code
_entity_poly.pdbx_strand_id
1 'polypeptide(L)'
;MIIINTLEDIEKAEITPKELKKEILQQFQEIAESVVDKYWKMYNLKEVGDIVVLEDDDSIEVLNKYNIIDKQSKKITSIPEFTEVIVIDDVEIMKSTFILGDSFGITLYHKIGKLGTENEVFLKEYKI
;
A
#
# COMPACT_ATOMS: atom_id res chain seq x y z
N MET A 1 -1.40 5.61 -10.18
CA MET A 1 -1.14 4.57 -9.17
C MET A 1 0.22 4.01 -9.41
N ILE A 2 1.05 4.00 -8.37
CA ILE A 2 2.39 3.44 -8.42
C ILE A 2 2.33 2.04 -7.79
N ILE A 3 2.83 1.04 -8.50
CA ILE A 3 3.00 -0.32 -7.99
C ILE A 3 4.50 -0.57 -7.86
N ILE A 4 4.91 -1.03 -6.69
CA ILE A 4 6.31 -1.22 -6.33
C ILE A 4 6.53 -2.69 -6.04
N ASN A 5 7.39 -3.28 -6.85
CA ASN A 5 7.78 -4.68 -6.76
C ASN A 5 9.29 -4.86 -6.60
N THR A 6 10.08 -3.87 -7.01
CA THR A 6 11.53 -3.93 -7.00
C THR A 6 12.11 -2.63 -6.45
N LEU A 7 13.38 -2.67 -6.04
CA LEU A 7 14.11 -1.47 -5.65
C LEU A 7 14.17 -0.43 -6.79
N GLU A 8 14.27 -0.89 -8.03
CA GLU A 8 14.28 -0.02 -9.22
C GLU A 8 12.96 0.74 -9.39
N ASP A 9 11.82 0.12 -9.09
CA ASP A 9 10.51 0.80 -9.10
C ASP A 9 10.50 1.96 -8.10
N ILE A 10 11.04 1.74 -6.90
CA ILE A 10 11.15 2.79 -5.87
C ILE A 10 12.05 3.91 -6.37
N GLU A 11 13.24 3.58 -6.87
CA GLU A 11 14.22 4.56 -7.34
C GLU A 11 13.65 5.46 -8.44
N LYS A 12 12.94 4.88 -9.41
CA LYS A 12 12.33 5.61 -10.54
C LYS A 12 11.03 6.33 -10.21
N ALA A 13 10.28 5.86 -9.21
CA ALA A 13 9.00 6.46 -8.87
C ALA A 13 9.15 7.89 -8.33
N GLU A 14 8.33 8.80 -8.87
CA GLU A 14 8.23 10.20 -8.45
C GLU A 14 7.32 10.35 -7.21
N ILE A 15 7.66 9.63 -6.14
CA ILE A 15 6.89 9.66 -4.88
C ILE A 15 7.21 10.94 -4.11
N THR A 16 6.17 11.72 -3.83
CA THR A 16 6.23 12.91 -2.98
C THR A 16 5.30 12.75 -1.78
N PRO A 17 5.74 13.16 -0.57
CA PRO A 17 7.05 13.71 -0.22
C PRO A 17 8.19 12.67 -0.23
N LYS A 18 9.46 13.12 -0.18
CA LYS A 18 10.63 12.22 -0.20
C LYS A 18 10.65 11.27 1.01
N GLU A 19 10.08 11.71 2.11
CA GLU A 19 9.95 10.98 3.36
C GLU A 19 9.01 9.78 3.18
N LEU A 20 7.96 9.89 2.37
CA LEU A 20 7.11 8.76 1.99
C LEU A 20 7.90 7.74 1.16
N LYS A 21 8.78 8.20 0.27
CA LYS A 21 9.68 7.30 -0.48
C LYS A 21 10.63 6.53 0.43
N LYS A 22 11.11 7.14 1.53
CA LYS A 22 11.95 6.47 2.54
C LYS A 22 11.16 5.42 3.33
N GLU A 23 9.94 5.75 3.76
CA GLU A 23 9.02 4.81 4.42
C GLU A 23 8.76 3.58 3.54
N ILE A 24 8.44 3.80 2.27
CA ILE A 24 8.20 2.72 1.31
C ILE A 24 9.46 1.86 1.09
N LEU A 25 10.65 2.49 1.01
CA LEU A 25 11.92 1.76 0.92
C LEU A 25 12.15 0.89 2.14
N GLN A 26 11.86 1.40 3.34
CA GLN A 26 11.97 0.63 4.57
C GLN A 26 10.99 -0.55 4.55
N GLN A 27 9.72 -0.33 4.20
CA GLN A 27 8.72 -1.38 4.09
C GLN A 27 9.12 -2.47 3.06
N PHE A 28 9.65 -2.06 1.91
CA PHE A 28 10.19 -2.97 0.90
C PHE A 28 11.33 -3.82 1.45
N GLN A 29 12.29 -3.18 2.13
CA GLN A 29 13.42 -3.85 2.73
C GLN A 29 12.97 -4.87 3.79
N GLU A 30 12.06 -4.49 4.68
CA GLU A 30 11.55 -5.39 5.73
C GLU A 30 10.88 -6.64 5.15
N ILE A 31 10.02 -6.47 4.13
CA ILE A 31 9.38 -7.61 3.46
C ILE A 31 10.44 -8.46 2.76
N ALA A 32 11.33 -7.86 1.99
CA ALA A 32 12.31 -8.60 1.21
C ALA A 32 13.35 -9.32 2.08
N GLU A 33 13.83 -8.70 3.18
CA GLU A 33 14.73 -9.32 4.15
C GLU A 33 14.07 -10.50 4.87
N SER A 34 12.75 -10.44 5.11
CA SER A 34 12.02 -11.57 5.70
C SER A 34 12.02 -12.83 4.82
N VAL A 35 12.24 -12.67 3.51
CA VAL A 35 12.24 -13.78 2.54
C VAL A 35 13.66 -14.20 2.15
N VAL A 36 14.52 -13.25 1.80
CA VAL A 36 15.85 -13.51 1.23
C VAL A 36 17.01 -12.89 2.00
N ASP A 37 16.75 -12.36 3.20
CA ASP A 37 17.74 -11.78 4.12
C ASP A 37 18.66 -10.77 3.39
N LYS A 38 19.98 -10.98 3.39
CA LYS A 38 20.97 -10.06 2.81
C LYS A 38 20.85 -9.79 1.31
N TYR A 39 20.04 -10.56 0.57
CA TYR A 39 19.86 -10.39 -0.89
C TYR A 39 18.62 -9.55 -1.25
N TRP A 40 17.99 -8.90 -0.27
CA TRP A 40 16.75 -8.14 -0.43
C TRP A 40 16.75 -7.14 -1.59
N LYS A 41 17.89 -6.51 -1.91
CA LYS A 41 18.01 -5.52 -3.00
C LYS A 41 17.72 -6.10 -4.39
N MET A 42 17.89 -7.41 -4.56
CA MET A 42 17.62 -8.11 -5.82
C MET A 42 16.23 -8.76 -5.83
N TYR A 43 15.50 -8.68 -4.72
CA TYR A 43 14.23 -9.37 -4.57
C TYR A 43 13.12 -8.67 -5.34
N ASN A 44 12.17 -9.47 -5.82
CA ASN A 44 10.97 -9.00 -6.50
C ASN A 44 9.76 -9.40 -5.65
N LEU A 45 9.00 -8.42 -5.17
CA LEU A 45 7.86 -8.65 -4.29
C LEU A 45 6.66 -9.29 -5.01
N LYS A 46 6.69 -9.48 -6.33
CA LYS A 46 5.61 -10.16 -7.07
C LYS A 46 5.23 -11.53 -6.51
N GLU A 47 6.12 -12.16 -5.74
CA GLU A 47 5.91 -13.45 -5.07
C GLU A 47 5.50 -13.34 -3.59
N VAL A 48 5.24 -12.15 -3.05
CA VAL A 48 4.79 -11.98 -1.65
C VAL A 48 3.78 -10.85 -1.44
N GLY A 49 3.88 -9.76 -2.21
CA GLY A 49 2.85 -8.73 -2.25
C GLY A 49 3.25 -7.48 -3.01
N ASP A 50 2.27 -6.75 -3.55
CA ASP A 50 2.53 -5.44 -4.15
C ASP A 50 2.55 -4.36 -3.05
N ILE A 51 3.54 -3.46 -3.07
CA ILE A 51 3.39 -2.17 -2.38
C ILE A 51 2.72 -1.21 -3.36
N VAL A 52 1.64 -0.57 -2.94
CA VAL A 52 0.79 0.26 -3.79
C VAL A 52 0.69 1.66 -3.21
N VAL A 53 0.91 2.68 -4.04
CA VAL A 53 0.74 4.09 -3.66
C VAL A 53 -0.33 4.70 -4.57
N LEU A 54 -1.37 5.29 -3.95
CA LEU A 54 -2.36 6.07 -4.68
C LEU A 54 -1.91 7.52 -4.83
N GLU A 55 -1.84 7.97 -6.06
CA GLU A 55 -1.53 9.33 -6.48
C GLU A 55 -2.80 10.20 -6.46
N ASP A 56 -2.66 11.52 -6.59
CA ASP A 56 -3.77 12.46 -6.44
C ASP A 56 -4.85 12.31 -7.53
N ASP A 57 -4.49 11.83 -8.72
CA ASP A 57 -5.38 11.59 -9.86
C ASP A 57 -6.01 10.18 -9.88
N ASP A 58 -5.53 9.26 -9.04
CA ASP A 58 -6.11 7.92 -8.95
C ASP A 58 -7.54 7.94 -8.40
N SER A 59 -8.30 6.92 -8.75
CA SER A 59 -9.60 6.68 -8.13
C SER A 59 -9.59 5.35 -7.39
N ILE A 60 -10.53 5.15 -6.47
CA ILE A 60 -10.65 3.88 -5.74
C ILE A 60 -10.82 2.67 -6.67
N GLU A 61 -11.36 2.86 -7.89
CA GLU A 61 -11.54 1.77 -8.85
C GLU A 61 -10.24 1.08 -9.28
N VAL A 62 -9.07 1.71 -9.12
CA VAL A 62 -7.78 1.04 -9.40
C VAL A 62 -7.56 -0.17 -8.49
N LEU A 63 -8.19 -0.19 -7.31
CA LEU A 63 -8.13 -1.29 -6.34
C LEU A 63 -8.95 -2.52 -6.76
N ASN A 64 -9.78 -2.41 -7.81
CA ASN A 64 -10.48 -3.57 -8.39
C ASN A 64 -9.51 -4.66 -8.83
N LYS A 65 -8.27 -4.30 -9.20
CA LYS A 65 -7.21 -5.24 -9.58
C LYS A 65 -6.92 -6.26 -8.46
N TYR A 66 -7.09 -5.86 -7.21
CA TYR A 66 -6.79 -6.67 -6.02
C TYR A 66 -8.03 -7.33 -5.41
N ASN A 67 -9.21 -7.17 -6.04
CA ASN A 67 -10.48 -7.67 -5.52
C ASN A 67 -10.79 -7.22 -4.08
N ILE A 68 -10.26 -6.06 -3.65
CA ILE A 68 -10.50 -5.53 -2.29
C ILE A 68 -11.72 -4.63 -2.17
N ILE A 69 -12.33 -4.27 -3.30
CA ILE A 69 -13.53 -3.43 -3.35
C ILE A 69 -14.68 -4.14 -4.08
N ASP A 70 -15.91 -3.86 -3.64
CA ASP A 70 -17.09 -4.16 -4.42
C ASP A 70 -17.25 -3.16 -5.58
N LYS A 71 -17.37 -3.68 -6.80
CA LYS A 71 -17.39 -2.88 -8.04
C LYS A 71 -18.57 -1.92 -8.14
N GLN A 72 -19.71 -2.27 -7.54
CA GLN A 72 -20.94 -1.47 -7.67
C GLN A 72 -20.99 -0.36 -6.62
N SER A 73 -20.76 -0.72 -5.36
CA SER A 73 -20.82 0.21 -4.22
C SER A 73 -19.53 1.00 -4.02
N LYS A 74 -18.41 0.58 -4.64
CA LYS A 74 -17.06 1.15 -4.45
C LYS A 74 -16.62 1.14 -2.98
N LYS A 75 -17.11 0.15 -2.23
CA LYS A 75 -16.76 -0.05 -0.82
C LYS A 75 -15.66 -1.08 -0.69
N ILE A 76 -14.73 -0.85 0.22
CA ILE A 76 -13.77 -1.87 0.63
C ILE A 76 -14.55 -2.98 1.32
N THR A 77 -14.39 -4.21 0.82
CA THR A 77 -15.05 -5.41 1.35
C THR A 77 -14.05 -6.40 1.92
N SER A 78 -12.77 -6.26 1.58
CA SER A 78 -11.70 -7.06 2.18
C SER A 78 -11.31 -6.50 3.54
N ILE A 79 -11.15 -7.39 4.50
CA ILE A 79 -10.68 -7.05 5.84
C ILE A 79 -9.15 -6.85 5.77
N PRO A 80 -8.62 -5.68 6.16
CA PRO A 80 -7.18 -5.50 6.29
C PRO A 80 -6.67 -6.29 7.50
N GLU A 81 -5.43 -6.76 7.42
CA GLU A 81 -4.74 -7.38 8.56
C GLU A 81 -4.38 -6.31 9.59
N PHE A 82 -3.89 -5.15 9.13
CA PHE A 82 -3.59 -4.00 9.97
C PHE A 82 -3.68 -2.70 9.16
N THR A 83 -4.02 -1.62 9.86
CA THR A 83 -4.00 -0.25 9.33
C THR A 83 -3.21 0.65 10.26
N GLU A 84 -2.44 1.57 9.68
CA GLU A 84 -1.69 2.60 10.38
C GLU A 84 -2.01 3.96 9.75
N VAL A 85 -1.92 5.01 10.57
CA VAL A 85 -1.95 6.40 10.08
C VAL A 85 -0.62 7.03 10.47
N ILE A 86 0.20 7.33 9.47
CA ILE A 86 1.51 7.95 9.62
C ILE A 86 1.43 9.41 9.15
N VAL A 87 2.18 10.28 9.81
CA VAL A 87 2.24 11.70 9.45
C VAL A 87 3.58 11.96 8.77
N ILE A 88 3.53 12.44 7.53
CA ILE A 88 4.71 12.75 6.72
C ILE A 88 4.55 14.16 6.16
N ASP A 89 5.46 15.07 6.52
CA ASP A 89 5.42 16.49 6.12
C ASP A 89 4.03 17.14 6.35
N ASP A 90 3.47 16.96 7.55
CA ASP A 90 2.13 17.42 7.94
C ASP A 90 0.97 16.83 7.14
N VAL A 91 1.23 15.82 6.30
CA VAL A 91 0.20 15.06 5.57
C VAL A 91 -0.04 13.72 6.26
N GLU A 92 -1.30 13.44 6.58
CA GLU A 92 -1.71 12.12 7.08
C GLU A 92 -1.82 11.13 5.92
N ILE A 93 -1.02 10.06 6.00
CA ILE A 93 -1.03 8.93 5.08
C ILE A 93 -1.59 7.72 5.82
N MET A 94 -2.60 7.08 5.24
CA MET A 94 -3.08 5.79 5.68
C MET A 94 -2.28 4.70 4.98
N LYS A 95 -1.82 3.73 5.77
CA LYS A 95 -1.11 2.53 5.34
C LYS A 95 -1.95 1.33 5.77
N SER A 96 -2.47 0.57 4.82
CA SER A 96 -3.29 -0.61 5.12
C SER A 96 -2.73 -1.84 4.42
N THR A 97 -2.52 -2.91 5.19
CA THR A 97 -2.04 -4.19 4.66
C THR A 97 -3.18 -5.18 4.57
N PHE A 98 -3.32 -5.83 3.42
CA PHE A 98 -4.31 -6.87 3.18
C PHE A 98 -3.60 -8.17 2.81
N ILE A 99 -4.01 -9.27 3.43
CA ILE A 99 -3.62 -10.61 3.02
C ILE A 99 -4.76 -11.18 2.17
N LEU A 100 -4.47 -11.52 0.92
CA LEU A 100 -5.47 -12.00 -0.03
C LEU A 100 -5.23 -13.51 -0.21
N GLY A 101 -6.26 -14.34 -0.01
CA GLY A 101 -6.06 -15.81 0.11
C GLY A 101 -5.35 -16.45 -1.09
N ASP A 102 -5.62 -15.94 -2.29
CA ASP A 102 -5.17 -16.54 -3.56
C ASP A 102 -4.08 -15.70 -4.25
N SER A 103 -3.75 -14.53 -3.71
CA SER A 103 -2.72 -13.64 -4.22
C SER A 103 -1.89 -13.07 -3.08
N PHE A 104 -0.59 -12.98 -3.32
CA PHE A 104 0.32 -12.09 -2.61
C PHE A 104 -0.37 -10.83 -2.04
N GLY A 105 -0.04 -10.47 -0.80
CA GLY A 105 -0.71 -9.40 -0.06
C GLY A 105 -0.54 -8.03 -0.74
N ILE A 106 -1.23 -7.00 -0.24
CA ILE A 106 -0.93 -5.63 -0.65
C ILE A 106 -0.68 -4.76 0.56
N THR A 107 0.29 -3.87 0.46
CA THR A 107 0.44 -2.74 1.39
C THR A 107 0.08 -1.47 0.63
N LEU A 108 -1.08 -0.91 0.97
CA LEU A 108 -1.66 0.25 0.32
C LEU A 108 -1.33 1.52 1.11
N TYR A 109 -0.72 2.48 0.43
CA TYR A 109 -0.49 3.84 0.91
C TYR A 109 -1.41 4.82 0.18
N HIS A 110 -2.11 5.66 0.93
CA HIS A 110 -2.88 6.77 0.36
C HIS A 110 -3.03 7.93 1.35
N LYS A 111 -3.19 9.15 0.83
CA LYS A 111 -3.58 10.30 1.68
C LYS A 111 -4.96 10.06 2.30
N ILE A 112 -5.16 10.51 3.55
CA ILE A 112 -6.48 10.55 4.16
C ILE A 112 -7.45 11.36 3.28
N GLY A 113 -8.69 10.89 3.17
CA GLY A 113 -9.74 11.37 2.29
C GLY A 113 -9.78 10.70 0.91
N LYS A 114 -8.69 10.05 0.47
CA LYS A 114 -8.55 9.52 -0.90
C LYS A 114 -9.57 8.43 -1.22
N LEU A 115 -9.91 7.58 -0.24
CA LEU A 115 -10.85 6.47 -0.45
C LEU A 115 -12.30 6.83 -0.06
N GLY A 116 -12.52 8.05 0.41
CA GLY A 116 -13.79 8.51 0.95
C GLY A 116 -14.01 8.08 2.40
N THR A 117 -14.76 8.89 3.13
CA THR A 117 -14.93 8.78 4.60
C THR A 117 -15.38 7.39 5.05
N GLU A 118 -16.33 6.77 4.35
CA GLU A 118 -16.86 5.47 4.75
C GLU A 118 -15.80 4.37 4.72
N ASN A 119 -15.03 4.29 3.63
CA ASN A 119 -13.97 3.30 3.48
C ASN A 119 -12.85 3.51 4.50
N GLU A 120 -12.47 4.76 4.75
CA GLU A 120 -11.40 5.06 5.69
C GLU A 120 -11.82 4.89 7.15
N VAL A 121 -13.10 5.11 7.47
CA VAL A 121 -13.65 4.76 8.79
C VAL A 121 -13.57 3.25 8.99
N PHE A 122 -13.99 2.46 8.00
CA PHE A 122 -13.87 1.00 8.04
C PHE A 122 -12.41 0.55 8.26
N LEU A 123 -11.45 1.08 7.50
CA LEU A 123 -10.04 0.72 7.67
C LEU A 123 -9.49 1.09 9.05
N LYS A 124 -9.93 2.23 9.62
CA LYS A 124 -9.54 2.67 10.96
C LYS A 124 -10.05 1.75 12.08
N GLU A 125 -11.06 0.92 11.85
CA GLU A 125 -11.48 -0.10 12.82
C GLU A 125 -10.39 -1.17 13.06
N TYR A 126 -9.44 -1.28 12.13
CA TYR A 126 -8.30 -2.21 12.18
C TYR A 126 -6.97 -1.48 12.47
N LYS A 127 -7.04 -0.30 13.09
CA LYS A 127 -5.85 0.45 13.45
C LYS A 127 -5.11 -0.22 14.61
N ILE A 128 -3.80 -0.36 14.48
CA ILE A 128 -2.90 -0.82 15.56
C ILE A 128 -2.19 0.33 16.28
#